data_AF-A0A2V6ZXL5-F1
#
_entry.id   AF-A0A2V6ZXL5-F1
#
_cell.length_a   1.000
_cell.length_b   1.000
_cell.length_c   1.000
_cell.angle_alpha   90.00
_cell.angle_beta   90.00
_cell.angle_gamma   90.00
#
_symmetry.space_group_name_H-M   'P 1'
#
loop_
_entity.id
_entity.type
_entity.pdbx_description
1 polymer ?
#
loop_
_entity_poly.entity_id
_entity_poly.type
_entity_poly.pdbx_seq_one_letter_code
_entity_poly.pdbx_strand_id
1 'polypeptide(L)'
;MAQLRLTLLGGFQARNEAGELLSVPSRKAQAMLAYLALPLGRAHPRDKLAALLWGGIREESARASLRQALFVIRKTLQAADAKALDQKAEMLRLDPAHVDADVAAFEQSAATGTPEGLARAAALYQGDLLAGLALDEAPFEEWFVSERERLRELALEVLARLLAHQRKVGALESAVQTALKLLGLDPLQEVVHRALMGLYAETGRREAALRQYQHCVRVLERELGIEPEAATKALYQDILRQRPRRSFAPNAAAARPGHLGERQVAGVETELVGRSQEMENLCGQLAGASSAKGRVVAVLGEAGIGKSRLVGELADRAARRDMAVLIGRSYESEQILPFGPWVAALRAGRLADDAGLLSGLAPGLRPELARLLPEIGTGAAPEAAATDVRLIFESVTQLITLLTERQPLLCVLEDLHWADEMSVRLVAFVGRRLVQQPVLLVVTARDEELADAPALRQALDDLRREERLTSLTLGPLSREETQRLVRTVGRSGDEDALDRLADQAWAASEGNPFVAVETVRAHAEGSTVVHGRGLAIPERVREIVG
;
A
#
# COMPACT_ATOMS: atom_id res chain seq x y z
N MET A 1 21.26 32.47 7.84
CA MET A 1 20.40 31.34 7.42
C MET A 1 18.96 31.83 7.48
N ALA A 2 18.04 31.25 6.72
CA ALA A 2 16.64 31.71 6.76
C ALA A 2 16.07 31.46 8.17
N GLN A 3 15.46 32.49 8.75
CA GLN A 3 14.91 32.45 10.11
C GLN A 3 13.53 31.80 10.15
N LEU A 4 12.85 31.74 9.00
CA LEU A 4 11.54 31.15 8.82
C LEU A 4 11.55 30.20 7.63
N ARG A 5 11.13 28.95 7.81
CA ARG A 5 10.87 28.00 6.73
C ARG A 5 9.37 27.76 6.59
N LEU A 6 8.85 27.95 5.38
CA LEU A 6 7.47 27.69 5.01
C LEU A 6 7.42 26.45 4.10
N THR A 7 6.65 25.44 4.52
CA THR A 7 6.26 24.31 3.69
C THR A 7 4.82 24.53 3.25
N LEU A 8 4.61 24.63 1.94
CA LEU A 8 3.33 24.92 1.30
C LEU A 8 2.93 23.81 0.31
N LEU A 9 3.87 23.00 -0.19
CA LEU A 9 3.61 21.86 -1.09
C LEU A 9 3.26 20.62 -0.25
N GLY A 10 1.97 20.23 -0.22
CA GLY A 10 1.48 19.14 0.62
C GLY A 10 0.83 19.58 1.94
N GLY A 11 0.61 20.89 2.14
CA GLY A 11 -0.07 21.46 3.31
C GLY A 11 0.64 22.71 3.83
N PHE A 12 0.08 23.38 4.84
CA PHE A 12 0.71 24.54 5.47
C PHE A 12 1.51 24.15 6.72
N GLN A 13 2.82 24.40 6.71
CA GLN A 13 3.65 24.36 7.90
C GLN A 13 4.61 25.56 7.94
N ALA A 14 4.82 26.11 9.13
CA ALA A 14 5.80 27.15 9.38
C ALA A 14 6.77 26.67 10.47
N ARG A 15 8.07 26.81 10.25
CA ARG A 15 9.12 26.42 11.20
C ARG A 15 10.12 27.55 11.41
N ASN A 16 10.66 27.67 12.62
CA ASN A 16 11.75 28.61 12.92
C ASN A 16 13.13 28.05 12.51
N GLU A 17 14.20 28.82 12.72
CA GLU A 17 15.58 28.40 12.45
C GLU A 17 15.98 27.13 13.23
N ALA A 18 15.43 26.92 14.43
CA ALA A 18 15.64 25.72 15.25
C ALA A 18 14.83 24.50 14.77
N GLY A 19 13.97 24.65 13.76
CA GLY A 19 13.13 23.58 13.20
C GLY A 19 11.82 23.31 13.95
N GLU A 20 11.49 24.12 14.97
CA GLU A 20 10.28 24.03 15.76
C GLU A 20 9.06 24.55 14.99
N LEU A 21 7.91 23.90 15.16
CA LEU A 21 6.66 24.27 14.48
C LEU A 21 6.05 25.55 15.09
N LEU A 22 5.80 26.53 14.23
CA LEU A 22 5.12 27.76 14.57
C LEU A 22 3.61 27.61 14.32
N SER A 23 2.82 27.70 15.39
CA SER A 23 1.36 27.66 15.28
C SER A 23 0.82 28.98 14.74
N VAL A 24 0.27 28.94 13.53
CA VAL A 24 -0.49 30.04 12.92
C VAL A 24 -1.98 29.70 13.06
N PRO A 25 -2.71 30.28 14.03
CA PRO A 25 -4.01 29.77 14.46
C PRO A 25 -5.16 30.08 13.48
N SER A 26 -4.98 31.01 12.54
CA SER A 26 -6.03 31.41 11.61
C SER A 26 -5.74 30.91 10.19
N ARG A 27 -6.70 30.20 9.58
CA ARG A 27 -6.63 29.79 8.17
C ARG A 27 -6.41 30.98 7.22
N LYS A 28 -7.03 32.13 7.50
CA LYS A 28 -6.80 33.37 6.71
C LYS A 28 -5.37 33.92 6.89
N ALA A 29 -4.78 33.77 8.07
CA ALA A 29 -3.37 34.13 8.29
C ALA A 29 -2.42 33.18 7.54
N GLN A 30 -2.71 31.87 7.52
CA GLN A 30 -1.97 30.89 6.73
C GLN A 30 -2.05 31.19 5.23
N ALA A 31 -3.26 31.43 4.72
CA ALA A 31 -3.48 31.84 3.34
C ALA A 31 -2.75 33.13 2.96
N MET A 32 -2.73 34.12 3.86
CA MET A 32 -1.98 35.36 3.62
C MET A 32 -0.47 35.12 3.53
N LEU A 33 0.09 34.31 4.44
CA LEU A 33 1.50 33.96 4.39
C LEU A 33 1.85 33.20 3.12
N ALA A 34 1.00 32.26 2.70
CA ALA A 34 1.18 31.53 1.46
C ALA A 34 1.11 32.46 0.25
N TYR A 35 0.10 33.33 0.16
CA TYR A 35 -0.01 34.30 -0.94
C TYR A 35 1.20 35.24 -1.01
N LEU A 36 1.74 35.69 0.12
CA LEU A 36 2.96 36.52 0.15
C LEU A 36 4.24 35.76 -0.20
N ALA A 37 4.23 34.42 -0.11
CA ALA A 37 5.35 33.57 -0.48
C ALA A 37 5.34 33.21 -1.98
N LEU A 38 4.28 33.55 -2.73
CA LEU A 38 4.09 33.17 -4.13
C LEU A 38 3.83 34.42 -5.03
N PRO A 39 4.85 35.03 -5.66
CA PRO A 39 6.28 34.71 -5.57
C PRO A 39 6.98 35.43 -4.40
N LEU A 40 7.93 34.74 -3.78
CA LEU A 40 8.68 35.25 -2.63
C LEU A 40 9.46 36.53 -3.00
N GLY A 41 9.40 37.55 -2.13
CA GLY A 41 10.08 38.82 -2.35
C GLY A 41 9.30 39.83 -3.21
N ARG A 42 8.08 39.51 -3.65
CA ARG A 42 7.17 40.48 -4.27
C ARG A 42 6.41 41.29 -3.21
N ALA A 43 6.27 42.58 -3.45
CA ALA A 43 5.48 43.47 -2.60
C ALA A 43 4.02 43.55 -3.07
N HIS A 44 3.09 43.41 -2.14
CA HIS A 44 1.64 43.41 -2.40
C HIS A 44 0.94 44.54 -1.65
N PRO A 45 0.03 45.30 -2.29
CA PRO A 45 -0.75 46.33 -1.62
C PRO A 45 -1.67 45.74 -0.55
N ARG A 46 -1.81 46.44 0.58
CA ARG A 46 -2.71 46.05 1.68
C ARG A 46 -4.16 45.90 1.22
N ASP A 47 -4.64 46.84 0.42
CA ASP A 47 -6.02 46.82 -0.08
C ASP A 47 -6.30 45.62 -0.99
N LYS A 48 -5.30 45.19 -1.79
CA LYS A 48 -5.40 43.97 -2.60
C LYS A 48 -5.54 42.72 -1.70
N LEU A 49 -4.75 42.64 -0.63
CA LEU A 49 -4.80 41.52 0.31
C LEU A 49 -6.10 41.50 1.11
N ALA A 50 -6.61 42.69 1.49
CA ALA A 50 -7.89 42.82 2.16
C ALA A 50 -9.04 42.32 1.27
N ALA A 51 -9.08 42.76 0.00
CA ALA A 51 -10.08 42.33 -0.97
C ALA A 51 -9.98 40.83 -1.31
N LEU A 52 -8.76 40.28 -1.36
CA LEU A 52 -8.53 38.87 -1.66
C LEU A 52 -9.07 37.93 -0.58
N LEU A 53 -8.79 38.25 0.69
CA LEU A 53 -9.05 37.34 1.83
C LEU A 53 -10.33 37.68 2.61
N TRP A 54 -10.96 38.82 2.34
CA TRP A 54 -12.20 39.27 2.99
C TRP A 54 -13.10 40.01 1.98
N GLY A 55 -13.35 39.39 0.83
CA GLY A 55 -14.11 39.98 -0.26
C GLY A 55 -15.60 40.18 0.06
N GLY A 56 -16.15 39.37 0.98
CA GLY A 56 -17.56 39.40 1.36
C GLY A 56 -17.99 40.52 2.33
N ILE A 57 -17.07 41.37 2.80
CA ILE A 57 -17.37 42.41 3.79
C ILE A 57 -17.00 43.81 3.29
N ARG A 58 -17.55 44.84 3.95
CA ARG A 58 -17.23 46.25 3.64
C ARG A 58 -15.73 46.51 3.78
N GLU A 59 -15.20 47.37 2.92
CA GLU A 59 -13.76 47.67 2.81
C GLU A 59 -13.11 48.08 4.14
N GLU A 60 -13.79 48.92 4.93
CA GLU A 60 -13.31 49.33 6.26
C GLU A 60 -13.15 48.15 7.22
N SER A 61 -14.11 47.22 7.19
CA SER A 61 -14.08 45.99 7.98
C SER A 61 -13.01 45.02 7.48
N ALA A 62 -12.82 44.90 6.16
CA ALA A 62 -11.75 44.11 5.55
C ALA A 62 -10.36 44.61 5.97
N ARG A 63 -10.14 45.94 5.96
CA ARG A 63 -8.89 46.55 6.47
C ARG A 63 -8.68 46.28 7.96
N ALA A 64 -9.75 46.29 8.77
CA ALA A 64 -9.66 45.96 10.19
C ALA A 64 -9.25 44.48 10.41
N SER A 65 -9.87 43.54 9.69
CA SER A 65 -9.51 42.13 9.75
C SER A 65 -8.09 41.85 9.24
N LEU A 66 -7.65 42.56 8.19
CA LEU A 66 -6.26 42.49 7.71
C LEU A 66 -5.28 42.95 8.80
N ARG A 67 -5.55 44.06 9.49
CA ARG A 67 -4.71 44.52 10.61
C ARG A 67 -4.63 43.47 11.72
N GLN A 68 -5.74 42.83 12.06
CA GLN A 68 -5.77 41.77 13.07
C GLN A 68 -4.97 40.53 12.63
N ALA A 69 -5.12 40.08 11.38
CA ALA A 69 -4.35 38.95 10.85
C ALA A 69 -2.84 39.25 10.82
N LEU A 70 -2.45 40.47 10.43
CA LEU A 70 -1.04 40.90 10.46
C LEU A 70 -0.48 40.99 11.89
N PHE A 71 -1.31 41.36 12.86
CA PHE A 71 -0.91 41.35 14.27
C PHE A 71 -0.64 39.93 14.76
N VAL A 72 -1.51 38.97 14.43
CA VAL A 72 -1.32 37.55 14.75
C VAL A 72 -0.03 37.03 14.11
N ILE A 73 0.17 37.26 12.82
CA ILE A 73 1.39 36.82 12.11
C ILE A 73 2.63 37.45 12.73
N ARG A 74 2.62 38.76 13.02
CA ARG A 74 3.75 39.42 13.67
C ARG A 74 4.07 38.81 15.02
N LYS A 75 3.06 38.52 15.84
CA LYS A 75 3.28 37.88 17.15
C LYS A 75 3.90 36.49 16.99
N THR A 76 3.43 35.70 16.03
CA THR A 76 3.99 34.38 15.72
C THR A 76 5.43 34.48 15.20
N LEU A 77 5.74 35.46 14.35
CA LEU A 77 7.08 35.65 13.78
C LEU A 77 8.07 36.28 14.78
N GLN A 78 7.61 37.14 15.69
CA GLN A 78 8.42 37.69 16.78
C GLN A 78 8.88 36.60 17.75
N ALA A 79 8.02 35.61 18.02
CA ALA A 79 8.40 34.45 18.83
C ALA A 79 9.50 33.60 18.17
N ALA A 80 9.73 33.77 16.85
CA ALA A 80 10.75 33.08 16.08
C ALA A 80 11.99 33.95 15.78
N ASP A 81 12.11 35.15 16.37
CA ASP A 81 13.13 36.17 16.06
C ASP A 81 13.28 36.47 14.55
N ALA A 82 12.21 36.24 13.79
CA ALA A 82 12.25 36.29 12.33
C ALA A 82 11.93 37.71 11.83
N LYS A 83 12.89 38.38 11.19
CA LYS A 83 12.66 39.64 10.42
C LYS A 83 12.02 39.35 9.06
N ALA A 84 11.05 38.44 9.04
CA ALA A 84 10.49 37.84 7.83
C ALA A 84 9.51 38.74 7.06
N LEU A 85 8.91 39.75 7.70
CA LEU A 85 7.84 40.57 7.09
C LEU A 85 8.26 42.04 6.96
N ASP A 86 8.49 42.49 5.73
CA ASP A 86 8.78 43.88 5.36
C ASP A 86 7.46 44.65 5.13
N GLN A 87 7.29 45.76 5.85
CA GLN A 87 6.08 46.58 5.83
C GLN A 87 6.46 48.03 5.53
N LYS A 88 6.49 48.40 4.24
CA LYS A 88 6.71 49.78 3.82
C LYS A 88 5.38 50.44 3.51
N ALA A 89 4.95 51.37 4.38
CA ALA A 89 3.70 52.14 4.31
C ALA A 89 2.46 51.30 3.93
N GLU A 90 2.16 51.19 2.63
CA GLU A 90 0.98 50.52 2.05
C GLU A 90 1.26 49.14 1.43
N MET A 91 2.50 48.66 1.49
CA MET A 91 2.95 47.42 0.86
C MET A 91 3.42 46.39 1.89
N LEU A 92 3.10 45.13 1.62
CA LEU A 92 3.48 43.98 2.42
C LEU A 92 4.30 42.99 1.58
N ARG A 93 5.40 42.49 2.14
CA ARG A 93 6.29 41.54 1.47
C ARG A 93 6.94 40.60 2.49
N LEU A 94 7.14 39.35 2.11
CA LEU A 94 8.08 38.47 2.82
C LEU A 94 9.51 38.70 2.32
N ASP A 95 10.43 38.92 3.25
CA ASP A 95 11.84 39.18 2.93
C ASP A 95 12.55 37.86 2.54
N PRO A 96 13.01 37.71 1.29
CA PRO A 96 13.67 36.49 0.84
C PRO A 96 14.99 36.21 1.55
N ALA A 97 15.60 37.20 2.22
CA ALA A 97 16.80 36.97 3.03
C ALA A 97 16.52 36.20 4.34
N HIS A 98 15.29 36.26 4.83
CA HIS A 98 14.88 35.72 6.13
C HIS A 98 13.85 34.60 6.03
N VAL A 99 13.26 34.38 4.85
CA VAL A 99 12.22 33.37 4.58
C VAL A 99 12.70 32.38 3.52
N ASP A 100 12.61 31.10 3.84
CA ASP A 100 12.77 29.98 2.91
C ASP A 100 11.38 29.39 2.64
N ALA A 101 10.94 29.38 1.38
CA ALA A 101 9.66 28.79 0.99
C ALA A 101 9.93 27.63 0.04
N ASP A 102 9.39 26.46 0.35
CA ASP A 102 9.55 25.25 -0.46
C ASP A 102 9.09 25.43 -1.92
N VAL A 103 8.04 26.22 -2.16
CA VAL A 103 7.58 26.57 -3.52
C VAL A 103 8.66 27.37 -4.27
N ALA A 104 9.26 28.38 -3.65
CA ALA A 104 10.32 29.17 -4.29
C ALA A 104 11.57 28.30 -4.56
N ALA A 105 11.93 27.44 -3.62
CA ALA A 105 13.03 26.48 -3.78
C ALA A 105 12.73 25.44 -4.87
N PHE A 106 11.48 24.99 -4.99
CA PHE A 106 10.98 24.10 -6.02
C PHE A 106 11.10 24.74 -7.40
N GLU A 107 10.58 25.96 -7.58
CA GLU A 107 10.65 26.69 -8.85
C GLU A 107 12.10 26.98 -9.28
N GLN A 108 12.96 27.38 -8.34
CA GLN A 108 14.38 27.62 -8.63
C GLN A 108 15.10 26.34 -9.06
N SER A 109 14.82 25.23 -8.36
CA SER A 109 15.43 23.93 -8.66
C SER A 109 14.91 23.38 -10.01
N ALA A 110 13.63 23.60 -10.33
CA ALA A 110 13.03 23.28 -11.61
C ALA A 110 13.66 24.08 -12.76
N ALA A 111 13.86 25.39 -12.56
CA ALA A 111 14.46 26.29 -13.56
C ALA A 111 15.94 25.97 -13.85
N THR A 112 16.69 25.49 -12.85
CA THR A 112 18.10 25.11 -13.00
C THR A 112 18.27 23.97 -14.01
N GLY A 113 17.33 23.02 -14.04
CA GLY A 113 17.25 21.97 -15.06
C GLY A 113 18.36 20.91 -15.03
N THR A 114 19.27 20.95 -14.05
CA THR A 114 20.29 19.91 -13.82
C THR A 114 19.65 18.67 -13.19
N PRO A 115 20.22 17.46 -13.35
CA PRO A 115 19.70 16.25 -12.72
C PRO A 115 19.52 16.36 -11.20
N GLU A 116 20.50 16.97 -10.52
CA GLU A 116 20.45 17.20 -9.08
C GLU A 116 19.37 18.23 -8.71
N GLY A 117 19.22 19.28 -9.53
CA GLY A 117 18.16 20.28 -9.38
C GLY A 117 16.77 19.67 -9.56
N LEU A 118 16.57 18.85 -10.59
CA LEU A 118 15.32 18.14 -10.84
C LEU A 118 14.99 17.14 -9.72
N ALA A 119 15.98 16.40 -9.21
CA ALA A 119 15.79 15.49 -8.07
C ALA A 119 15.41 16.24 -6.80
N ARG A 120 16.05 17.39 -6.54
CA ARG A 120 15.68 18.27 -5.41
C ARG A 120 14.28 18.83 -5.56
N ALA A 121 13.92 19.34 -6.74
CA ALA A 121 12.58 19.82 -7.03
C ALA A 121 11.52 18.72 -6.82
N ALA A 122 11.78 17.52 -7.34
CA ALA A 122 10.92 16.36 -7.14
C ALA A 122 10.75 15.99 -5.65
N ALA A 123 11.79 16.13 -4.82
CA ALA A 123 11.70 15.87 -3.38
C ALA A 123 10.90 16.94 -2.62
N LEU A 124 10.96 18.19 -3.07
CA LEU A 124 10.21 19.31 -2.46
C LEU A 124 8.71 19.25 -2.74
N TYR A 125 8.30 18.73 -3.90
CA TYR A 125 6.89 18.58 -4.24
C TYR A 125 6.27 17.36 -3.52
N GLN A 126 5.67 17.55 -2.34
CA GLN A 126 5.06 16.44 -1.57
C GLN A 126 3.56 16.28 -1.80
N GLY A 127 2.91 17.28 -2.41
CA GLY A 127 1.49 17.28 -2.74
C GLY A 127 1.07 18.65 -3.23
N ASP A 128 -0.23 18.81 -3.48
CA ASP A 128 -0.77 20.07 -3.97
C ASP A 128 -0.53 21.23 -2.99
N LEU A 129 -0.43 22.44 -3.56
CA LEU A 129 -0.28 23.68 -2.79
C LEU A 129 -1.38 23.80 -1.73
N LEU A 130 -0.97 23.95 -0.46
CA LEU A 130 -1.79 24.07 0.74
C LEU A 130 -2.88 22.98 0.84
N ALA A 131 -2.52 21.73 0.53
CA ALA A 131 -3.43 20.60 0.69
C ALA A 131 -4.17 20.64 2.05
N GLY A 132 -5.50 20.54 2.01
CA GLY A 132 -6.38 20.61 3.19
C GLY A 132 -6.79 22.03 3.64
N LEU A 133 -6.25 23.10 3.04
CA LEU A 133 -6.70 24.47 3.30
C LEU A 133 -7.85 24.84 2.35
N ALA A 134 -8.98 25.25 2.92
CA ALA A 134 -10.11 25.79 2.19
C ALA A 134 -10.59 27.09 2.86
N LEU A 135 -10.90 28.10 2.04
CA LEU A 135 -11.45 29.39 2.45
C LEU A 135 -12.62 29.74 1.54
N ASP A 136 -13.75 30.08 2.14
CA ASP A 136 -14.96 30.53 1.43
C ASP A 136 -14.84 32.02 1.02
N GLU A 137 -13.92 32.31 0.10
CA GLU A 137 -13.64 33.64 -0.41
C GLU A 137 -13.30 33.54 -1.92
N ALA A 138 -14.28 33.85 -2.79
CA ALA A 138 -14.16 33.64 -4.23
C ALA A 138 -12.88 34.22 -4.88
N PRO A 139 -12.43 35.46 -4.59
CA PRO A 139 -11.20 35.98 -5.19
C PRO A 139 -9.94 35.19 -4.80
N PHE A 140 -9.91 34.63 -3.59
CA PHE A 140 -8.82 33.77 -3.14
C PHE A 140 -8.91 32.40 -3.81
N GLU A 141 -10.10 31.81 -3.91
CA GLU A 141 -10.30 30.50 -4.56
C GLU A 141 -9.87 30.53 -6.03
N GLU A 142 -10.23 31.58 -6.78
CA GLU A 142 -9.82 31.75 -8.18
C GLU A 142 -8.29 31.77 -8.33
N TRP A 143 -7.61 32.57 -7.51
CA TRP A 143 -6.15 32.61 -7.48
C TRP A 143 -5.56 31.24 -7.07
N PHE A 144 -6.14 30.61 -6.06
CA PHE A 144 -5.63 29.38 -5.47
C PHE A 144 -5.74 28.19 -6.41
N VAL A 145 -6.84 28.06 -7.16
CA VAL A 145 -7.01 27.04 -8.21
C VAL A 145 -6.00 27.25 -9.33
N SER A 146 -5.86 28.48 -9.82
CA SER A 146 -4.90 28.79 -10.89
C SER A 146 -3.46 28.47 -10.48
N GLU A 147 -3.09 28.77 -9.23
CA GLU A 147 -1.74 28.55 -8.75
C GLU A 147 -1.44 27.08 -8.47
N ARG A 148 -2.43 26.33 -7.98
CA ARG A 148 -2.35 24.87 -7.85
C ARG A 148 -2.11 24.19 -9.19
N GLU A 149 -2.88 24.57 -10.20
CA GLU A 149 -2.74 24.00 -11.55
C GLU A 149 -1.36 24.29 -12.13
N ARG A 150 -0.91 25.55 -12.07
CA ARG A 150 0.42 25.97 -12.56
C ARG A 150 1.55 25.18 -11.90
N LEU A 151 1.51 25.00 -10.58
CA LEU A 151 2.54 24.26 -9.85
C LEU A 151 2.48 22.76 -10.12
N ARG A 152 1.29 22.19 -10.31
CA ARG A 152 1.10 20.79 -10.69
C ARG A 152 1.65 20.52 -12.08
N GLU A 153 1.36 21.37 -13.06
CA GLU A 153 1.93 21.29 -14.41
C GLU A 153 3.46 21.33 -14.38
N LEU A 154 4.04 22.27 -13.60
CA LEU A 154 5.48 22.36 -13.43
C LEU A 154 6.07 21.10 -12.78
N ALA A 155 5.38 20.51 -11.80
CA ALA A 155 5.81 19.28 -11.15
C ALA A 155 5.80 18.08 -12.10
N LEU A 156 4.78 17.96 -12.95
CA LEU A 156 4.71 16.95 -14.00
C LEU A 156 5.89 17.11 -14.98
N GLU A 157 6.21 18.34 -15.41
CA GLU A 157 7.35 18.59 -16.29
C GLU A 157 8.68 18.20 -15.64
N VAL A 158 8.91 18.60 -14.38
CA VAL A 158 10.12 18.29 -13.61
C VAL A 158 10.31 16.78 -13.49
N LEU A 159 9.26 16.06 -13.07
CA LEU A 159 9.33 14.61 -12.89
C LEU A 159 9.53 13.89 -14.23
N ALA A 160 8.90 14.36 -15.32
CA ALA A 160 9.08 13.77 -16.64
C ALA A 160 10.53 13.93 -17.13
N ARG A 161 11.13 15.10 -16.94
CA ARG A 161 12.54 15.38 -17.27
C ARG A 161 13.49 14.55 -16.41
N LEU A 162 13.20 14.43 -15.11
CA LEU A 162 13.97 13.60 -14.18
C LEU A 162 13.94 12.13 -14.58
N LEU A 163 12.75 11.60 -14.86
CA LEU A 163 12.55 10.22 -15.32
C LEU A 163 13.33 9.96 -16.61
N ALA A 164 13.28 10.87 -17.57
CA ALA A 164 14.05 10.75 -18.82
C ALA A 164 15.56 10.70 -18.57
N HIS A 165 16.07 11.48 -17.61
CA HIS A 165 17.49 11.46 -17.25
C HIS A 165 17.89 10.16 -16.54
N GLN A 166 17.13 9.73 -15.52
CA GLN A 166 17.39 8.52 -14.76
C GLN A 166 17.38 7.27 -15.65
N ARG A 167 16.45 7.21 -16.63
CA ARG A 167 16.40 6.14 -17.63
C ARG A 167 17.65 6.12 -18.53
N LYS A 168 18.18 7.28 -18.92
CA LYS A 168 19.41 7.37 -19.74
C LYS A 168 20.65 6.89 -18.99
N VAL A 169 20.73 7.15 -17.69
CA VAL A 169 21.88 6.78 -16.84
C VAL A 169 21.75 5.35 -16.28
N GLY A 170 20.58 4.72 -16.41
CA GLY A 170 20.33 3.37 -15.89
C GLY A 170 20.05 3.32 -14.39
N ALA A 171 19.62 4.44 -13.79
CA ALA A 171 19.21 4.51 -12.39
C ALA A 171 17.78 3.93 -12.21
N LEU A 172 17.65 2.60 -12.38
CA LEU A 172 16.37 1.91 -12.53
C LEU A 172 15.42 2.10 -11.35
N GLU A 173 15.91 2.00 -10.11
CA GLU A 173 15.07 2.11 -8.91
C GLU A 173 14.52 3.53 -8.71
N SER A 174 15.38 4.56 -8.87
CA SER A 174 14.96 5.96 -8.80
C SER A 174 14.01 6.32 -9.95
N ALA A 175 14.20 5.74 -11.13
CA ALA A 175 13.29 5.90 -12.27
C ALA A 175 11.91 5.30 -11.98
N VAL A 176 11.84 4.12 -11.34
CA VAL A 176 10.57 3.51 -10.91
C VAL A 176 9.84 4.42 -9.92
N GLN A 177 10.54 4.94 -8.89
CA GLN A 177 9.93 5.85 -7.91
C GLN A 177 9.41 7.13 -8.57
N THR A 178 10.18 7.72 -9.49
CA THR A 178 9.79 8.94 -10.22
C THR A 178 8.59 8.69 -11.13
N ALA A 179 8.53 7.54 -11.82
CA ALA A 179 7.41 7.16 -12.66
C ALA A 179 6.13 6.91 -11.85
N LEU A 180 6.22 6.25 -10.69
CA LEU A 180 5.08 6.06 -9.78
C LEU A 180 4.57 7.41 -9.26
N LYS A 181 5.47 8.34 -8.91
CA LYS A 181 5.09 9.68 -8.47
C LYS A 181 4.37 10.46 -9.58
N LEU A 182 4.83 10.36 -10.83
CA LEU A 182 4.13 10.93 -11.99
C LEU A 182 2.71 10.37 -12.14
N LEU A 183 2.56 9.04 -12.08
CA LEU A 183 1.24 8.40 -12.22
C LEU A 183 0.31 8.68 -11.04
N GLY A 184 0.85 8.95 -9.85
CA GLY A 184 0.07 9.45 -8.72
C GLY A 184 -0.49 10.86 -8.94
N LEU A 185 0.22 11.70 -9.70
CA LEU A 185 -0.24 13.04 -10.07
C LEU A 185 -1.15 13.02 -11.30
N ASP A 186 -0.83 12.21 -12.30
CA ASP A 186 -1.63 12.09 -13.52
C ASP A 186 -1.64 10.62 -13.98
N PRO A 187 -2.69 9.86 -13.62
CA PRO A 187 -2.87 8.48 -14.05
C PRO A 187 -3.07 8.31 -15.56
N LEU A 188 -3.37 9.37 -16.31
CA LEU A 188 -3.67 9.28 -17.75
C LEU A 188 -2.41 9.30 -18.63
N GLN A 189 -1.23 9.41 -18.03
CA GLN A 189 0.05 9.46 -18.73
C GLN A 189 0.48 8.08 -19.25
N GLU A 190 -0.10 7.64 -20.37
CA GLU A 190 0.21 6.35 -21.00
C GLU A 190 1.72 6.17 -21.27
N VAL A 191 2.41 7.25 -21.69
CA VAL A 191 3.87 7.24 -21.92
C VAL A 191 4.64 6.84 -20.66
N VAL A 192 4.16 7.27 -19.48
CA VAL A 192 4.77 6.94 -18.18
C VAL A 192 4.45 5.51 -17.77
N HIS A 193 3.22 5.02 -18.00
CA HIS A 193 2.89 3.60 -17.85
C HIS A 193 3.83 2.72 -18.67
N ARG A 194 4.02 3.05 -19.95
CA ARG A 194 4.93 2.35 -20.86
C ARG A 194 6.38 2.40 -20.39
N ALA A 195 6.85 3.54 -19.87
CA ALA A 195 8.19 3.66 -19.30
C ALA A 195 8.37 2.75 -18.08
N LEU A 196 7.37 2.69 -17.20
CA LEU A 196 7.39 1.84 -16.01
C LEU A 196 7.33 0.34 -16.36
N MET A 197 6.57 -0.04 -17.38
CA MET A 197 6.60 -1.40 -17.94
C MET A 197 8.00 -1.80 -18.39
N GLY A 198 8.70 -0.91 -19.11
CA GLY A 198 10.09 -1.14 -19.54
C GLY A 198 11.05 -1.32 -18.38
N LEU A 199 10.98 -0.43 -17.37
CA LEU A 199 11.81 -0.50 -16.17
C LEU A 199 11.60 -1.81 -15.39
N TYR A 200 10.34 -2.29 -15.28
CA TYR A 200 10.05 -3.58 -14.65
C TYR A 200 10.58 -4.76 -15.47
N ALA A 201 10.52 -4.70 -16.80
CA ALA A 201 11.11 -5.74 -17.64
C ALA A 201 12.63 -5.79 -17.50
N GLU A 202 13.30 -4.64 -17.48
CA GLU A 202 14.77 -4.52 -17.32
C GLU A 202 15.26 -4.99 -15.95
N THR A 203 14.47 -4.81 -14.89
CA THR A 203 14.77 -5.30 -13.52
C THR A 203 14.37 -6.76 -13.29
N GLY A 204 13.89 -7.47 -14.32
CA GLY A 204 13.44 -8.87 -14.22
C GLY A 204 12.07 -9.06 -13.58
N ARG A 205 11.35 -7.97 -13.27
CA ARG A 205 10.01 -7.97 -12.66
C ARG A 205 8.91 -8.06 -13.73
N ARG A 206 8.94 -9.10 -14.57
CA ARG A 206 8.01 -9.29 -15.70
C ARG A 206 6.54 -9.19 -15.29
N GLU A 207 6.13 -9.83 -14.21
CA GLU A 207 4.74 -9.79 -13.76
C GLU A 207 4.29 -8.39 -13.39
N ALA A 208 5.16 -7.59 -12.77
CA ALA A 208 4.87 -6.19 -12.47
C ALA A 208 4.69 -5.38 -13.76
N ALA A 209 5.48 -5.65 -14.79
CA ALA A 209 5.31 -5.02 -16.11
C ALA A 209 3.97 -5.37 -16.77
N LEU A 210 3.55 -6.65 -16.71
CA LEU A 210 2.25 -7.07 -17.25
C LEU A 210 1.07 -6.50 -16.45
N ARG A 211 1.18 -6.43 -15.12
CA ARG A 211 0.19 -5.75 -14.25
C ARG A 211 0.10 -4.26 -14.56
N GLN A 212 1.23 -3.59 -14.82
CA GLN A 212 1.26 -2.17 -15.17
C GLN A 212 0.54 -1.88 -16.50
N TYR A 213 0.67 -2.76 -17.49
CA TYR A 213 -0.10 -2.66 -18.74
C TYR A 213 -1.60 -2.76 -18.48
N GLN A 214 -2.04 -3.74 -17.69
CA GLN A 214 -3.46 -3.90 -17.36
C GLN A 214 -4.00 -2.69 -16.59
N HIS A 215 -3.19 -2.10 -15.71
CA HIS A 215 -3.56 -0.86 -15.03
C HIS A 215 -3.73 0.30 -16.00
N CYS A 216 -2.80 0.47 -16.94
CA CYS A 216 -2.89 1.47 -18.00
C CYS A 216 -4.18 1.32 -18.84
N VAL A 217 -4.50 0.09 -19.28
CA VAL A 217 -5.74 -0.20 -20.02
C VAL A 217 -6.97 0.24 -19.23
N ARG A 218 -7.08 -0.17 -17.95
CA ARG A 218 -8.23 0.17 -17.11
C ARG A 218 -8.40 1.66 -16.91
N VAL A 219 -7.32 2.39 -16.68
CA VAL A 219 -7.37 3.84 -16.42
C VAL A 219 -7.79 4.60 -17.68
N LEU A 220 -7.20 4.27 -18.84
CA LEU A 220 -7.57 4.89 -20.12
C LEU A 220 -9.02 4.57 -20.54
N GLU A 221 -9.45 3.33 -20.33
CA GLU A 221 -10.82 2.91 -20.64
C GLU A 221 -11.84 3.61 -19.72
N ARG A 222 -11.56 3.66 -18.40
CA ARG A 222 -12.48 4.26 -17.43
C ARG A 222 -12.64 5.77 -17.61
N GLU A 223 -11.53 6.49 -17.79
CA GLU A 223 -11.52 7.95 -17.75
C GLU A 223 -11.69 8.58 -19.14
N LEU A 224 -11.22 7.90 -20.20
CA LEU A 224 -11.24 8.43 -21.58
C LEU A 224 -12.03 7.54 -22.57
N GLY A 225 -12.39 6.31 -22.20
CA GLY A 225 -13.08 5.39 -23.10
C GLY A 225 -12.23 4.92 -24.28
N ILE A 226 -10.90 4.98 -24.16
CA ILE A 226 -9.96 4.63 -25.24
C ILE A 226 -9.10 3.42 -24.86
N GLU A 227 -8.63 2.70 -25.89
CA GLU A 227 -7.62 1.67 -25.71
C GLU A 227 -6.19 2.25 -25.72
N PRO A 228 -5.19 1.55 -25.14
CA PRO A 228 -3.80 1.99 -25.21
C PRO A 228 -3.29 2.10 -26.65
N GLU A 229 -2.34 3.01 -26.84
CA GLU A 229 -1.57 3.20 -28.06
C GLU A 229 -0.90 1.90 -28.54
N ALA A 230 -0.69 1.82 -29.86
CA ALA A 230 -0.02 0.70 -30.51
C ALA A 230 1.38 0.42 -29.93
N ALA A 231 2.12 1.45 -29.55
CA ALA A 231 3.46 1.30 -28.96
C ALA A 231 3.43 0.62 -27.58
N THR A 232 2.38 0.87 -26.78
CA THR A 232 2.19 0.25 -25.46
C THR A 232 1.76 -1.21 -25.60
N LYS A 233 0.86 -1.48 -26.56
CA LYS A 233 0.45 -2.84 -26.95
C LYS A 233 1.64 -3.66 -27.48
N ALA A 234 2.51 -3.07 -28.29
CA ALA A 234 3.72 -3.72 -28.80
C ALA A 234 4.68 -4.10 -27.67
N LEU A 235 4.95 -3.19 -26.74
CA LEU A 235 5.80 -3.48 -25.57
C LEU A 235 5.23 -4.63 -24.73
N TYR A 236 3.91 -4.65 -24.52
CA TYR A 236 3.24 -5.76 -23.83
C TYR A 236 3.47 -7.11 -24.53
N GLN A 237 3.32 -7.15 -25.86
CA GLN A 237 3.58 -8.35 -26.66
C GLN A 237 5.05 -8.80 -26.59
N ASP A 238 5.99 -7.87 -26.60
CA ASP A 238 7.42 -8.17 -26.50
C ASP A 238 7.77 -8.76 -25.12
N ILE A 239 7.25 -8.18 -24.04
CA ILE A 239 7.42 -8.69 -22.68
C ILE A 239 6.80 -10.09 -22.53
N LEU A 240 5.67 -10.36 -23.19
CA LEU A 240 5.08 -11.70 -23.22
C LEU A 240 5.98 -12.73 -23.92
N ARG A 241 6.63 -12.34 -25.02
CA ARG A 241 7.47 -13.20 -25.87
C ARG A 241 8.87 -13.47 -25.31
N GLN A 242 9.41 -12.57 -24.48
CA GLN A 242 10.71 -12.77 -23.85
C GLN A 242 10.66 -13.93 -22.83
N ARG A 243 11.17 -15.11 -23.22
CA ARG A 243 11.49 -16.19 -22.27
C ARG A 243 12.63 -15.73 -21.36
N PRO A 244 12.61 -16.03 -20.05
CA PRO A 244 13.78 -15.82 -19.23
C PRO A 244 14.93 -16.68 -19.77
N ARG A 245 16.09 -16.07 -20.02
CA ARG A 245 17.36 -16.81 -20.15
C ARG A 245 17.65 -17.46 -18.79
N ARG A 246 17.02 -18.59 -18.52
CA ARG A 246 17.44 -19.52 -17.48
C ARG A 246 18.73 -20.18 -17.96
N SER A 247 19.86 -19.79 -17.39
CA SER A 247 21.04 -20.66 -17.35
C SER A 247 20.73 -21.84 -16.43
N PHE A 248 20.03 -22.83 -16.96
CA PHE A 248 19.94 -24.15 -16.34
C PHE A 248 20.64 -25.11 -17.28
N ALA A 249 21.75 -25.69 -16.82
CA ALA A 249 22.38 -26.82 -17.47
C ALA A 249 21.37 -27.96 -17.59
N PRO A 250 21.35 -28.69 -18.72
CA PRO A 250 20.38 -29.74 -18.93
C PRO A 250 20.79 -30.98 -18.12
N ASN A 251 19.91 -31.48 -17.27
CA ASN A 251 19.90 -32.91 -17.01
C ASN A 251 18.52 -33.47 -17.32
N ALA A 252 18.50 -34.32 -18.34
CA ALA A 252 17.34 -35.04 -18.80
C ALA A 252 17.30 -36.40 -18.11
N ALA A 253 16.20 -36.69 -17.42
CA ALA A 253 15.72 -38.05 -17.22
C ALA A 253 14.22 -38.02 -16.89
N ALA A 254 13.48 -38.91 -17.53
CA ALA A 254 12.03 -38.98 -17.59
C ALA A 254 11.38 -39.52 -16.31
N ALA A 255 10.16 -39.02 -15.97
CA ALA A 255 9.06 -39.82 -15.40
C ALA A 255 7.73 -39.01 -15.27
N ARG A 256 6.70 -39.47 -16.00
CA ARG A 256 5.23 -39.58 -15.74
C ARG A 256 4.40 -38.45 -15.08
N PRO A 257 3.07 -38.37 -15.38
CA PRO A 257 2.21 -37.25 -15.05
C PRO A 257 1.47 -37.43 -13.70
N GLY A 258 1.30 -36.32 -12.98
CA GLY A 258 0.41 -36.19 -11.83
C GLY A 258 1.11 -35.61 -10.62
N HIS A 259 0.89 -34.31 -10.36
CA HIS A 259 0.74 -33.65 -9.05
C HIS A 259 0.63 -32.14 -9.29
N LEU A 260 -0.48 -31.56 -8.83
CA LEU A 260 -0.73 -30.11 -8.88
C LEU A 260 0.16 -29.41 -7.84
N GLY A 261 1.08 -28.57 -8.32
CA GLY A 261 1.65 -27.45 -7.57
C GLY A 261 3.00 -27.70 -6.87
N GLU A 262 4.11 -27.46 -7.57
CA GLU A 262 5.40 -27.18 -6.92
C GLU A 262 5.44 -25.71 -6.44
N ARG A 263 5.80 -25.56 -5.16
CA ARG A 263 5.86 -24.34 -4.36
C ARG A 263 6.94 -23.35 -4.83
N GLN A 264 6.64 -22.06 -4.67
CA GLN A 264 7.64 -21.06 -4.29
C GLN A 264 7.15 -20.27 -3.07
N VAL A 265 7.54 -20.74 -1.88
CA VAL A 265 7.63 -19.91 -0.68
C VAL A 265 9.11 -19.91 -0.30
N ALA A 266 9.87 -18.95 -0.80
CA ALA A 266 11.22 -18.71 -0.35
C ALA A 266 11.16 -17.96 1.00
N GLY A 267 11.14 -18.73 2.08
CA GLY A 267 11.30 -18.26 3.45
C GLY A 267 11.88 -19.42 4.27
N VAL A 268 13.07 -19.21 4.84
CA VAL A 268 13.90 -20.17 5.58
C VAL A 268 13.09 -21.26 6.30
N GLU A 269 13.46 -22.53 6.08
CA GLU A 269 12.95 -23.73 6.76
C GLU A 269 13.29 -23.74 8.26
N THR A 270 12.71 -22.85 9.05
CA THR A 270 12.81 -22.89 10.53
C THR A 270 11.53 -23.47 11.11
N GLU A 271 11.64 -24.41 12.04
CA GLU A 271 10.50 -25.00 12.76
C GLU A 271 9.52 -23.92 13.30
N LEU A 272 8.21 -24.20 13.30
CA LEU A 272 7.23 -23.29 13.92
C LEU A 272 7.48 -23.28 15.43
N VAL A 273 8.04 -22.18 15.94
CA VAL A 273 8.31 -22.02 17.37
C VAL A 273 7.13 -21.37 18.07
N GLY A 274 6.71 -22.01 19.16
CA GLY A 274 5.49 -21.66 19.88
C GLY A 274 4.24 -22.03 19.09
N ARG A 275 3.07 -21.58 19.56
CA ARG A 275 1.77 -21.79 18.89
C ARG A 275 1.27 -23.23 18.82
N SER A 276 1.74 -24.11 19.70
CA SER A 276 1.32 -25.52 19.70
C SER A 276 -0.19 -25.66 19.91
N GLN A 277 -0.77 -24.84 20.80
CA GLN A 277 -2.20 -24.90 21.10
C GLN A 277 -3.05 -24.36 19.95
N GLU A 278 -2.63 -23.26 19.34
CA GLU A 278 -3.28 -22.66 18.18
C GLU A 278 -3.24 -23.59 16.97
N MET A 279 -2.08 -24.20 16.72
CA MET A 279 -1.91 -25.19 15.66
C MET A 279 -2.70 -26.47 15.94
N GLU A 280 -2.78 -26.94 17.19
CA GLU A 280 -3.62 -28.08 17.57
C GLU A 280 -5.11 -27.79 17.30
N ASN A 281 -5.58 -26.60 17.67
CA ASN A 281 -6.96 -26.17 17.38
C ASN A 281 -7.21 -26.14 15.86
N LEU A 282 -6.33 -25.51 15.07
CA LEU A 282 -6.45 -25.48 13.61
C LEU A 282 -6.42 -26.88 12.98
N CYS A 283 -5.54 -27.78 13.45
CA CYS A 283 -5.50 -29.17 13.01
C CYS A 283 -6.79 -29.93 13.38
N GLY A 284 -7.41 -29.61 14.52
CA GLY A 284 -8.72 -30.13 14.93
C GLY A 284 -9.83 -29.66 14.00
N GLN A 285 -9.86 -28.37 13.64
CA GLN A 285 -10.81 -27.84 12.65
C GLN A 285 -10.60 -28.47 11.27
N LEU A 286 -9.34 -28.69 10.87
CA LEU A 286 -8.99 -29.32 9.61
C LEU A 286 -9.46 -30.78 9.55
N ALA A 287 -9.28 -31.56 10.62
CA ALA A 287 -9.82 -32.91 10.72
C ALA A 287 -11.36 -32.94 10.70
N GLY A 288 -12.01 -31.98 11.37
CA GLY A 288 -13.45 -31.81 11.35
C GLY A 288 -13.99 -31.48 9.95
N ALA A 289 -13.29 -30.61 9.21
CA ALA A 289 -13.64 -30.26 7.84
C ALA A 289 -13.55 -31.47 6.90
N SER A 290 -12.54 -32.33 7.04
CA SER A 290 -12.44 -33.58 6.27
C SER A 290 -13.65 -34.52 6.45
N SER A 291 -14.46 -34.34 7.49
CA SER A 291 -15.68 -35.10 7.77
C SER A 291 -16.96 -34.42 7.24
N ALA A 292 -16.85 -33.62 6.17
CA ALA A 292 -17.93 -32.88 5.51
C ALA A 292 -18.65 -31.83 6.39
N LYS A 293 -17.91 -31.21 7.32
CA LYS A 293 -18.38 -30.08 8.13
C LYS A 293 -17.60 -28.83 7.79
N GLY A 294 -18.06 -28.08 6.80
CA GLY A 294 -17.36 -26.88 6.38
C GLY A 294 -17.38 -25.80 7.47
N ARG A 295 -16.26 -25.13 7.65
CA ARG A 295 -16.08 -24.11 8.70
C ARG A 295 -15.29 -22.92 8.21
N VAL A 296 -15.58 -21.77 8.79
CA VAL A 296 -14.77 -20.56 8.65
C VAL A 296 -13.95 -20.38 9.92
N VAL A 297 -12.66 -20.10 9.78
CA VAL A 297 -11.77 -19.74 10.89
C VAL A 297 -11.16 -18.37 10.62
N ALA A 298 -11.32 -17.43 11.55
CA ALA A 298 -10.62 -16.15 11.50
C ALA A 298 -9.41 -16.19 12.42
N VAL A 299 -8.22 -15.99 11.86
CA VAL A 299 -6.97 -15.83 12.61
C VAL A 299 -6.69 -14.34 12.76
N LEU A 300 -6.84 -13.84 13.99
CA LEU A 300 -6.71 -12.43 14.34
C LEU A 300 -5.43 -12.20 15.15
N GLY A 301 -4.90 -10.99 15.12
CA GLY A 301 -3.78 -10.58 15.96
C GLY A 301 -3.00 -9.43 15.35
N GLU A 302 -2.06 -8.86 16.09
CA GLU A 302 -1.30 -7.67 15.71
C GLU A 302 -0.38 -7.88 14.49
N ALA A 303 0.09 -6.78 13.89
CA ALA A 303 1.13 -6.84 12.87
C ALA A 303 2.38 -7.61 13.35
N GLY A 304 2.95 -8.45 12.48
CA GLY A 304 4.16 -9.23 12.80
C GLY A 304 3.99 -10.41 13.78
N ILE A 305 2.79 -10.62 14.35
CA ILE A 305 2.53 -11.65 15.38
C ILE A 305 2.68 -13.12 14.91
N GLY A 306 2.86 -13.34 13.60
CA GLY A 306 3.09 -14.65 12.99
C GLY A 306 1.89 -15.31 12.30
N LYS A 307 0.80 -14.57 12.02
CA LYS A 307 -0.41 -15.10 11.33
C LYS A 307 -0.08 -15.86 10.05
N SER A 308 0.67 -15.26 9.13
CA SER A 308 1.04 -15.90 7.85
C SER A 308 1.93 -17.14 8.04
N ARG A 309 2.81 -17.14 9.04
CA ARG A 309 3.64 -18.31 9.36
C ARG A 309 2.78 -19.47 9.88
N LEU A 310 1.82 -19.18 10.77
CA LEU A 310 0.90 -20.18 11.31
C LEU A 310 0.04 -20.81 10.20
N VAL A 311 -0.51 -19.99 9.31
CA VAL A 311 -1.36 -20.48 8.22
C VAL A 311 -0.55 -21.19 7.14
N GLY A 312 0.69 -20.77 6.89
CA GLY A 312 1.63 -21.51 6.04
C GLY A 312 1.92 -22.91 6.57
N GLU A 313 2.19 -23.06 7.88
CA GLU A 313 2.37 -24.39 8.49
C GLU A 313 1.07 -25.23 8.44
N LEU A 314 -0.10 -24.61 8.58
CA LEU A 314 -1.38 -25.30 8.42
C LEU A 314 -1.55 -25.81 6.98
N ALA A 315 -1.22 -24.99 5.98
CA ALA A 315 -1.25 -25.36 4.56
C ALA A 315 -0.33 -26.55 4.27
N ASP A 316 0.88 -26.54 4.85
CA ASP A 316 1.83 -27.65 4.76
C ASP A 316 1.27 -28.95 5.35
N ARG A 317 0.58 -28.88 6.49
CA ARG A 317 -0.08 -30.03 7.12
C ARG A 317 -1.30 -30.51 6.34
N ALA A 318 -2.06 -29.60 5.74
CA ALA A 318 -3.21 -29.90 4.90
C ALA A 318 -2.78 -30.69 3.65
N ALA A 319 -1.74 -30.22 2.98
CA ALA A 319 -1.16 -30.90 1.82
C ALA A 319 -0.66 -32.32 2.16
N ARG A 320 -0.06 -32.52 3.34
CA ARG A 320 0.34 -33.86 3.83
C ARG A 320 -0.84 -34.79 4.15
N ARG A 321 -2.07 -34.26 4.21
CA ARG A 321 -3.32 -35.02 4.42
C ARG A 321 -4.16 -35.11 3.15
N ASP A 322 -3.52 -34.96 1.99
CA ASP A 322 -4.16 -35.03 0.66
C ASP A 322 -5.30 -34.02 0.46
N MET A 323 -5.24 -32.87 1.15
CA MET A 323 -6.19 -31.78 0.93
C MET A 323 -5.73 -30.89 -0.23
N ALA A 324 -6.69 -30.38 -1.00
CA ALA A 324 -6.44 -29.25 -1.88
C ALA A 324 -6.11 -28.01 -1.03
N VAL A 325 -5.16 -27.19 -1.46
CA VAL A 325 -4.79 -25.95 -0.78
C VAL A 325 -4.86 -24.79 -1.77
N LEU A 326 -5.65 -23.78 -1.45
CA LEU A 326 -5.72 -22.51 -2.18
C LEU A 326 -5.31 -21.39 -1.23
N ILE A 327 -4.42 -20.51 -1.69
CA ILE A 327 -3.94 -19.38 -0.88
C ILE A 327 -4.03 -18.10 -1.71
N GLY A 328 -4.83 -17.16 -1.24
CA GLY A 328 -4.95 -15.81 -1.77
C GLY A 328 -4.49 -14.80 -0.75
N ARG A 329 -3.88 -13.70 -1.21
CA ARG A 329 -3.41 -12.63 -0.34
C ARG A 329 -3.93 -11.29 -0.82
N SER A 330 -4.30 -10.45 0.12
CA SER A 330 -4.69 -9.06 -0.15
C SER A 330 -3.50 -8.13 0.10
N TYR A 331 -3.46 -7.03 -0.65
CA TYR A 331 -2.46 -5.98 -0.50
C TYR A 331 -3.16 -4.63 -0.39
N GLU A 332 -2.63 -3.73 0.43
CA GLU A 332 -3.19 -2.40 0.63
C GLU A 332 -3.43 -1.64 -0.69
N SER A 333 -2.48 -1.73 -1.63
CA SER A 333 -2.57 -1.11 -2.96
C SER A 333 -3.65 -1.71 -3.87
N GLU A 334 -4.28 -2.83 -3.47
CA GLU A 334 -5.23 -3.60 -4.28
C GLU A 334 -6.68 -3.52 -3.76
N GLN A 335 -6.97 -2.72 -2.73
CA GLN A 335 -8.32 -2.53 -2.17
C GLN A 335 -9.38 -2.09 -3.20
N ILE A 336 -8.95 -1.49 -4.32
CA ILE A 336 -9.83 -1.05 -5.42
C ILE A 336 -10.13 -2.14 -6.45
N LEU A 337 -9.50 -3.32 -6.35
CA LEU A 337 -9.66 -4.44 -7.27
C LEU A 337 -10.67 -5.44 -6.71
N PRO A 338 -11.84 -5.64 -7.35
CA PRO A 338 -12.84 -6.59 -6.86
C PRO A 338 -12.31 -8.02 -6.85
N PHE A 339 -12.60 -8.75 -5.78
CA PHE A 339 -12.30 -10.19 -5.65
C PHE A 339 -10.81 -10.55 -5.62
N GLY A 340 -9.91 -9.59 -5.37
CA GLY A 340 -8.45 -9.76 -5.41
C GLY A 340 -7.94 -11.05 -4.74
N PRO A 341 -8.15 -11.26 -3.42
CA PRO A 341 -7.70 -12.46 -2.73
C PRO A 341 -8.31 -13.75 -3.29
N TRP A 342 -9.56 -13.73 -3.75
CA TRP A 342 -10.18 -14.90 -4.36
C TRP A 342 -9.54 -15.25 -5.71
N VAL A 343 -9.33 -14.27 -6.58
CA VAL A 343 -8.65 -14.45 -7.86
C VAL A 343 -7.23 -14.99 -7.63
N ALA A 344 -6.50 -14.44 -6.66
CA ALA A 344 -5.17 -14.93 -6.29
C ALA A 344 -5.19 -16.40 -5.85
N ALA A 345 -6.15 -16.78 -4.99
CA ALA A 345 -6.30 -18.16 -4.51
C ALA A 345 -6.60 -19.15 -5.65
N LEU A 346 -7.54 -18.81 -6.53
CA LEU A 346 -7.94 -19.68 -7.64
C LEU A 346 -6.82 -19.83 -8.68
N ARG A 347 -6.04 -18.78 -8.94
CA ARG A 347 -4.85 -18.82 -9.81
C ARG A 347 -3.72 -19.64 -9.22
N ALA A 348 -3.44 -19.48 -7.93
CA ALA A 348 -2.43 -20.26 -7.22
C ALA A 348 -2.74 -21.77 -7.28
N GLY A 349 -4.03 -22.13 -7.21
CA GLY A 349 -4.51 -23.50 -7.41
C GLY A 349 -4.50 -24.02 -8.85
N ARG A 350 -4.11 -23.19 -9.83
CA ARG A 350 -4.13 -23.51 -11.27
C ARG A 350 -5.47 -24.05 -11.77
N LEU A 351 -6.58 -23.58 -11.19
CA LEU A 351 -7.91 -24.11 -11.50
C LEU A 351 -8.34 -23.84 -12.95
N ALA A 352 -7.75 -22.85 -13.59
CA ALA A 352 -8.00 -22.57 -15.00
C ALA A 352 -7.51 -23.68 -15.95
N ASP A 353 -6.51 -24.46 -15.52
CA ASP A 353 -5.95 -25.57 -16.32
C ASP A 353 -6.79 -26.85 -16.18
N ASP A 354 -7.73 -26.91 -15.21
CA ASP A 354 -8.52 -28.10 -14.91
C ASP A 354 -9.83 -28.14 -15.70
N ALA A 355 -9.72 -28.52 -16.97
CA ALA A 355 -10.87 -28.60 -17.88
C ALA A 355 -12.00 -29.51 -17.35
N GLY A 356 -11.67 -30.57 -16.61
CA GLY A 356 -12.65 -31.47 -16.02
C GLY A 356 -13.49 -30.77 -14.94
N LEU A 357 -12.85 -29.97 -14.09
CA LEU A 357 -13.52 -29.22 -13.03
C LEU A 357 -14.43 -28.15 -13.66
N LEU A 358 -13.91 -27.44 -14.66
CA LEU A 358 -14.63 -26.38 -15.36
C LEU A 358 -15.80 -26.89 -16.20
N SER A 359 -15.75 -28.13 -16.68
CA SER A 359 -16.88 -28.78 -17.35
C SER A 359 -18.02 -29.17 -16.41
N GLY A 360 -17.74 -29.30 -15.11
CA GLY A 360 -18.75 -29.59 -14.08
C GLY A 360 -19.56 -28.36 -13.67
N LEU A 361 -19.11 -27.15 -14.02
CA LEU A 361 -19.85 -25.92 -13.74
C LEU A 361 -21.15 -25.87 -14.55
N ALA A 362 -22.20 -25.34 -13.93
CA ALA A 362 -23.45 -25.09 -14.63
C ALA A 362 -23.20 -24.14 -15.82
N PRO A 363 -23.87 -24.33 -16.98
CA PRO A 363 -23.59 -23.56 -18.19
C PRO A 363 -23.65 -22.04 -18.01
N GLY A 364 -24.51 -21.53 -17.11
CA GLY A 364 -24.63 -20.11 -16.81
C GLY A 364 -23.58 -19.53 -15.85
N LEU A 365 -22.85 -20.38 -15.11
CA LEU A 365 -21.88 -19.94 -14.10
C LEU A 365 -20.45 -19.85 -14.64
N ARG A 366 -20.12 -20.64 -15.67
CA ARG A 366 -18.79 -20.59 -16.29
C ARG A 366 -18.43 -19.22 -16.90
N PRO A 367 -19.33 -18.50 -17.60
CA PRO A 367 -19.04 -17.15 -18.09
C PRO A 367 -18.81 -16.14 -16.96
N GLU A 368 -19.53 -16.27 -15.85
CA GLU A 368 -19.40 -15.38 -14.70
C GLU A 368 -18.09 -15.64 -13.95
N LEU A 369 -17.67 -16.91 -13.83
CA LEU A 369 -16.32 -17.25 -13.35
C LEU A 369 -15.22 -16.71 -14.28
N ALA A 370 -15.44 -16.70 -15.59
CA ALA A 370 -14.48 -16.15 -16.55
C ALA A 370 -14.29 -14.63 -16.41
N ARG A 371 -15.21 -13.91 -15.75
CA ARG A 371 -15.00 -12.49 -15.38
C ARG A 371 -13.91 -12.33 -14.30
N LEU A 372 -13.78 -13.32 -13.41
CA LEU A 372 -12.73 -13.36 -12.38
C LEU A 372 -11.42 -13.94 -12.94
N LEU A 373 -11.53 -14.96 -13.80
CA LEU A 373 -10.44 -15.71 -14.39
C LEU A 373 -10.59 -15.75 -15.91
N PRO A 374 -10.18 -14.68 -16.63
CA PRO A 374 -10.33 -14.59 -18.08
C PRO A 374 -9.74 -15.78 -18.84
N GLU A 375 -8.71 -16.42 -18.28
CA GLU A 375 -8.07 -17.64 -18.80
C GLU A 375 -9.02 -18.86 -18.96
N ILE A 376 -10.21 -18.86 -18.35
CA ILE A 376 -11.20 -19.95 -18.41
C ILE A 376 -12.22 -19.78 -19.56
N GLY A 377 -12.36 -18.56 -20.08
CA GLY A 377 -13.34 -18.22 -21.10
C GLY A 377 -13.03 -18.85 -22.46
N THR A 378 -14.03 -19.40 -23.12
CA THR A 378 -13.89 -20.08 -24.44
C THR A 378 -14.05 -19.13 -25.65
N GLY A 379 -14.07 -17.81 -25.44
CA GLY A 379 -14.26 -16.79 -26.48
C GLY A 379 -15.54 -15.95 -26.29
N ALA A 380 -15.49 -14.71 -26.82
CA ALA A 380 -16.45 -13.59 -26.72
C ALA A 380 -17.07 -13.39 -25.33
N ALA A 381 -16.60 -12.38 -24.59
CA ALA A 381 -17.25 -11.93 -23.37
C ALA A 381 -18.74 -11.64 -23.68
N PRO A 382 -19.68 -12.12 -22.85
CA PRO A 382 -21.09 -11.77 -23.03
C PRO A 382 -21.21 -10.24 -23.06
N GLU A 383 -21.80 -9.71 -24.13
CA GLU A 383 -22.11 -8.28 -24.30
C GLU A 383 -22.68 -7.71 -23.01
N ALA A 384 -22.17 -6.54 -22.63
CA ALA A 384 -22.57 -5.56 -21.60
C ALA A 384 -23.93 -5.71 -20.89
N ALA A 385 -24.29 -6.89 -20.39
CA ALA A 385 -25.33 -7.09 -19.42
C ALA A 385 -24.75 -6.71 -18.05
N ALA A 386 -25.54 -6.02 -17.23
CA ALA A 386 -25.17 -5.67 -15.86
C ALA A 386 -24.71 -6.94 -15.13
N THR A 387 -23.49 -6.90 -14.59
CA THR A 387 -22.89 -8.03 -13.88
C THR A 387 -23.77 -8.41 -12.70
N ASP A 388 -24.41 -9.58 -12.75
CA ASP A 388 -25.09 -10.13 -11.59
C ASP A 388 -24.05 -10.72 -10.64
N VAL A 389 -23.63 -9.91 -9.67
CA VAL A 389 -22.71 -10.28 -8.59
C VAL A 389 -23.12 -11.59 -7.93
N ARG A 390 -24.43 -11.86 -7.82
CA ARG A 390 -24.93 -13.09 -7.24
C ARG A 390 -24.47 -14.32 -8.03
N LEU A 391 -24.48 -14.25 -9.36
CA LEU A 391 -24.01 -15.35 -10.20
C LEU A 391 -22.50 -15.56 -10.06
N ILE A 392 -21.71 -14.50 -9.88
CA ILE A 392 -20.27 -14.64 -9.56
C ILE A 392 -20.11 -15.40 -8.24
N PHE A 393 -20.88 -15.04 -7.21
CA PHE A 393 -20.83 -15.68 -5.90
C PHE A 393 -21.24 -17.16 -5.97
N GLU A 394 -22.30 -17.46 -6.72
CA GLU A 394 -22.75 -18.83 -7.00
C GLU A 394 -21.69 -19.62 -7.79
N SER A 395 -21.01 -18.98 -8.74
CA SER A 395 -19.94 -19.60 -9.54
C SER A 395 -18.75 -20.02 -8.69
N VAL A 396 -18.26 -19.13 -7.81
CA VAL A 396 -17.15 -19.45 -6.90
C VAL A 396 -17.57 -20.52 -5.91
N THR A 397 -18.80 -20.46 -5.39
CA THR A 397 -19.32 -21.47 -4.46
C THR A 397 -19.41 -22.85 -5.11
N GLN A 398 -19.96 -22.93 -6.33
CA GLN A 398 -20.06 -24.18 -7.07
C GLN A 398 -18.68 -24.74 -7.42
N LEU A 399 -17.73 -23.88 -7.81
CA LEU A 399 -16.36 -24.30 -8.07
C LEU A 399 -15.71 -24.93 -6.83
N ILE A 400 -15.90 -24.32 -5.65
CA ILE A 400 -15.44 -24.89 -4.38
C ILE A 400 -16.12 -26.23 -4.11
N THR A 401 -17.43 -26.35 -4.33
CA THR A 401 -18.17 -27.61 -4.18
C THR A 401 -17.58 -28.72 -5.06
N LEU A 402 -17.36 -28.44 -6.35
CA LEU A 402 -16.77 -29.40 -7.29
C LEU A 402 -15.34 -29.81 -6.89
N LEU A 403 -14.56 -28.90 -6.32
CA LEU A 403 -13.24 -29.24 -5.76
C LEU A 403 -13.37 -30.19 -4.58
N THR A 404 -14.30 -29.90 -3.68
CA THR A 404 -14.51 -30.68 -2.46
C THR A 404 -15.08 -32.09 -2.72
N GLU A 405 -15.73 -32.31 -3.88
CA GLU A 405 -16.15 -33.63 -4.34
C GLU A 405 -14.97 -34.54 -4.69
N ARG A 406 -13.82 -33.95 -5.06
CA ARG A 406 -12.61 -34.72 -5.40
C ARG A 406 -11.75 -34.99 -4.16
N GLN A 407 -11.55 -33.96 -3.35
CA GLN A 407 -10.78 -34.04 -2.11
C GLN A 407 -11.12 -32.87 -1.18
N PRO A 408 -10.96 -33.01 0.16
CA PRO A 408 -11.18 -31.91 1.08
C PRO A 408 -10.33 -30.68 0.75
N LEU A 409 -10.85 -29.48 1.04
CA LEU A 409 -10.22 -28.21 0.65
C LEU A 409 -9.82 -27.38 1.88
N LEU A 410 -8.60 -26.85 1.87
CA LEU A 410 -8.20 -25.70 2.67
C LEU A 410 -8.13 -24.48 1.74
N CYS A 411 -8.92 -23.46 2.02
CA CYS A 411 -8.85 -22.18 1.33
C CYS A 411 -8.39 -21.12 2.33
N VAL A 412 -7.31 -20.41 2.03
CA VAL A 412 -6.73 -19.37 2.86
C VAL A 412 -6.85 -18.04 2.13
N LEU A 413 -7.41 -17.03 2.80
CA LEU A 413 -7.38 -15.65 2.34
C LEU A 413 -6.67 -14.78 3.38
N GLU A 414 -5.47 -14.32 3.02
CA GLU A 414 -4.62 -13.53 3.89
C GLU A 414 -4.90 -12.03 3.79
N ASP A 415 -4.67 -11.35 4.92
CA ASP A 415 -4.66 -9.91 5.06
C ASP A 415 -5.99 -9.25 4.63
N LEU A 416 -7.14 -9.85 4.98
CA LEU A 416 -8.46 -9.39 4.51
C LEU A 416 -8.85 -7.98 4.96
N HIS A 417 -8.14 -7.39 5.93
CA HIS A 417 -8.30 -5.99 6.30
C HIS A 417 -7.95 -5.04 5.14
N TRP A 418 -7.18 -5.50 4.15
CA TRP A 418 -6.89 -4.80 2.90
C TRP A 418 -7.67 -5.34 1.69
N ALA A 419 -8.68 -6.18 1.90
CA ALA A 419 -9.49 -6.69 0.80
C ALA A 419 -10.60 -5.71 0.43
N ASP A 420 -11.01 -5.73 -0.84
CA ASP A 420 -12.18 -4.98 -1.29
C ASP A 420 -13.48 -5.50 -0.64
N GLU A 421 -14.51 -4.65 -0.61
CA GLU A 421 -15.79 -4.99 0.03
C GLU A 421 -16.45 -6.23 -0.60
N MET A 422 -16.31 -6.43 -1.91
CA MET A 422 -16.93 -7.56 -2.61
C MET A 422 -16.25 -8.89 -2.28
N SER A 423 -14.93 -8.89 -2.11
CA SER A 423 -14.18 -10.05 -1.57
C SER A 423 -14.69 -10.48 -0.20
N VAL A 424 -14.91 -9.51 0.70
CA VAL A 424 -15.39 -9.75 2.05
C VAL A 424 -16.83 -10.27 2.04
N ARG A 425 -17.70 -9.67 1.22
CA ARG A 425 -19.09 -10.16 1.04
C ARG A 425 -19.11 -11.59 0.50
N LEU A 426 -18.17 -11.95 -0.38
CA LEU A 426 -18.05 -13.31 -0.90
C LEU A 426 -17.62 -14.30 0.19
N VAL A 427 -16.75 -13.92 1.14
CA VAL A 427 -16.43 -14.74 2.33
C VAL A 427 -17.68 -15.06 3.13
N ALA A 428 -18.50 -14.05 3.44
CA ALA A 428 -19.76 -14.27 4.16
C ALA A 428 -20.72 -15.17 3.36
N PHE A 429 -20.84 -14.94 2.05
CA PHE A 429 -21.72 -15.73 1.19
C PHE A 429 -21.33 -17.20 1.09
N VAL A 430 -20.03 -17.46 0.92
CA VAL A 430 -19.44 -18.79 0.81
C VAL A 430 -19.49 -19.51 2.16
N GLY A 431 -19.11 -18.82 3.26
CA GLY A 431 -19.14 -19.36 4.61
C GLY A 431 -20.51 -19.89 5.04
N ARG A 432 -21.59 -19.25 4.57
CA ARG A 432 -22.98 -19.69 4.82
C ARG A 432 -23.38 -20.96 4.08
N ARG A 433 -22.77 -21.25 2.94
CA ARG A 433 -23.20 -22.30 2.00
C ARG A 433 -22.35 -23.57 2.07
N LEU A 434 -21.15 -23.48 2.62
CA LEU A 434 -20.20 -24.59 2.63
C LEU A 434 -20.33 -25.54 3.84
N VAL A 435 -21.35 -25.37 4.68
CA VAL A 435 -21.56 -26.11 5.93
C VAL A 435 -21.49 -27.64 5.78
N GLN A 436 -21.96 -28.16 4.65
CA GLN A 436 -22.00 -29.60 4.35
C GLN A 436 -20.86 -30.05 3.41
N GLN A 437 -19.93 -29.16 3.10
CA GLN A 437 -18.81 -29.44 2.21
C GLN A 437 -17.53 -29.68 3.04
N PRO A 438 -16.63 -30.57 2.61
CA PRO A 438 -15.38 -30.82 3.31
C PRO A 438 -14.35 -29.71 3.07
N VAL A 439 -14.60 -28.53 3.64
CA VAL A 439 -13.81 -27.32 3.39
C VAL A 439 -13.54 -26.52 4.66
N LEU A 440 -12.29 -26.11 4.83
CA LEU A 440 -11.87 -25.15 5.84
C LEU A 440 -11.50 -23.84 5.15
N LEU A 441 -12.28 -22.78 5.39
CA LEU A 441 -11.98 -21.43 4.94
C LEU A 441 -11.28 -20.67 6.07
N VAL A 442 -10.01 -20.34 5.90
CA VAL A 442 -9.22 -19.56 6.86
C VAL A 442 -9.07 -18.15 6.33
N VAL A 443 -9.39 -17.17 7.16
CA VAL A 443 -9.16 -15.75 6.86
C VAL A 443 -8.22 -15.16 7.90
N THR A 444 -7.31 -14.27 7.48
CA THR A 444 -6.42 -13.57 8.42
C THR A 444 -6.70 -12.06 8.40
N ALA A 445 -6.64 -11.43 9.57
CA ALA A 445 -6.79 -9.99 9.70
C ALA A 445 -5.98 -9.44 10.89
N ARG A 446 -5.68 -8.15 10.85
CA ARG A 446 -5.06 -7.41 11.97
C ARG A 446 -6.15 -6.88 12.88
N ASP A 447 -5.98 -7.06 14.20
CA ASP A 447 -7.02 -6.71 15.17
C ASP A 447 -7.21 -5.17 15.24
N GLU A 448 -6.12 -4.40 15.22
CA GLU A 448 -6.16 -2.94 15.17
C GLU A 448 -6.88 -2.37 13.93
N GLU A 449 -6.71 -2.99 12.76
CA GLU A 449 -7.26 -2.50 11.49
C GLU A 449 -8.72 -2.93 11.26
N LEU A 450 -9.29 -3.78 12.13
CA LEU A 450 -10.72 -4.12 12.06
C LEU A 450 -11.65 -2.94 12.37
N ALA A 451 -11.14 -1.87 12.99
CA ALA A 451 -11.89 -0.62 13.20
C ALA A 451 -12.17 0.10 11.87
N ASP A 452 -11.20 0.06 10.97
CA ASP A 452 -11.25 0.76 9.68
C ASP A 452 -11.79 -0.13 8.55
N ALA A 453 -12.11 -1.40 8.84
CA ALA A 453 -12.70 -2.36 7.91
C ALA A 453 -14.13 -2.80 8.33
N PRO A 454 -15.15 -1.91 8.25
CA PRO A 454 -16.50 -2.18 8.76
C PRO A 454 -17.19 -3.36 8.05
N ALA A 455 -16.97 -3.53 6.75
CA ALA A 455 -17.52 -4.66 6.00
C ALA A 455 -16.96 -6.01 6.49
N LEU A 456 -15.66 -6.07 6.81
CA LEU A 456 -15.02 -7.29 7.34
C LEU A 456 -15.53 -7.60 8.73
N ARG A 457 -15.60 -6.60 9.61
CA ARG A 457 -16.17 -6.74 10.95
C ARG A 457 -17.60 -7.29 10.89
N GLN A 458 -18.45 -6.69 10.06
CA GLN A 458 -19.84 -7.12 9.89
C GLN A 458 -19.94 -8.56 9.37
N ALA A 459 -19.14 -8.93 8.37
CA ALA A 459 -19.11 -10.28 7.82
C ALA A 459 -18.68 -11.33 8.85
N LEU A 460 -17.66 -11.03 9.67
CA LEU A 460 -17.20 -11.92 10.73
C LEU A 460 -18.25 -12.06 11.85
N ASP A 461 -18.89 -10.95 12.24
CA ASP A 461 -19.93 -10.95 13.27
C ASP A 461 -21.17 -11.75 12.85
N ASP A 462 -21.60 -11.61 11.59
CA ASP A 462 -22.73 -12.37 11.05
C ASP A 462 -22.42 -13.88 11.01
N LEU A 463 -21.24 -14.26 10.51
CA LEU A 463 -20.82 -15.66 10.50
C LEU A 463 -20.66 -16.23 11.92
N ARG A 464 -20.28 -15.40 12.91
CA ARG A 464 -20.21 -15.80 14.32
C ARG A 464 -21.59 -16.05 14.91
N ARG A 465 -22.54 -15.15 14.67
CA ARG A 465 -23.94 -15.29 15.13
C ARG A 465 -24.62 -16.52 14.56
N GLU A 466 -24.24 -16.92 13.36
CA GLU A 466 -24.76 -18.11 12.67
C GLU A 466 -23.99 -19.41 13.03
N GLU A 467 -23.08 -19.35 14.02
CA GLU A 467 -22.24 -20.49 14.45
C GLU A 467 -21.39 -21.10 13.31
N ARG A 468 -21.00 -20.27 12.32
CA ARG A 468 -20.17 -20.67 11.16
C ARG A 468 -18.71 -20.27 11.30
N LEU A 469 -18.40 -19.33 12.19
CA LEU A 469 -17.06 -18.80 12.42
C LEU A 469 -16.49 -19.27 13.76
N THR A 470 -15.25 -19.75 13.74
CA THR A 470 -14.40 -19.86 14.94
C THR A 470 -13.32 -18.78 14.88
N SER A 471 -13.20 -17.94 15.91
CA SER A 471 -12.14 -16.93 15.99
C SER A 471 -10.95 -17.46 16.81
N LEU A 472 -9.76 -17.30 16.27
CA LEU A 472 -8.49 -17.64 16.90
C LEU A 472 -7.64 -16.38 16.99
N THR A 473 -7.52 -15.79 18.17
CA THR A 473 -6.71 -14.59 18.39
C THR A 473 -5.31 -14.99 18.84
N LEU A 474 -4.29 -14.51 18.13
CA LEU A 474 -2.89 -14.75 18.43
C LEU A 474 -2.39 -13.66 19.39
N GLY A 475 -2.09 -14.04 20.63
CA GLY A 475 -1.37 -13.18 21.59
C GLY A 475 0.15 -13.22 21.37
N PRO A 476 0.95 -12.42 22.09
CA PRO A 476 2.41 -12.51 22.07
C PRO A 476 2.91 -13.90 22.48
N LEU A 477 4.10 -14.27 22.00
CA LEU A 477 4.79 -15.49 22.46
C LEU A 477 5.19 -15.36 23.92
N SER A 478 5.28 -16.48 24.64
CA SER A 478 5.85 -16.49 25.99
C SER A 478 7.36 -16.18 25.95
N ARG A 479 7.95 -15.89 27.11
CA ARG A 479 9.40 -15.71 27.22
C ARG A 479 10.15 -16.96 26.78
N GLU A 480 9.69 -18.14 27.18
CA GLU A 480 10.28 -19.43 26.83
C GLU A 480 10.13 -19.74 25.33
N GLU A 481 9.03 -19.32 24.70
CA GLU A 481 8.82 -19.44 23.25
C GLU A 481 9.73 -18.47 22.48
N THR A 482 9.88 -17.24 22.96
CA THR A 482 10.77 -16.24 22.36
C THR A 482 12.22 -16.66 22.45
N GLN A 483 12.65 -17.23 23.59
CA GLN A 483 13.99 -17.80 23.74
C GLN A 483 14.23 -18.96 22.78
N ARG A 484 13.26 -19.86 22.63
CA ARG A 484 13.34 -20.93 21.63
C ARG A 484 13.45 -20.36 20.21
N LEU A 485 12.67 -19.33 19.87
CA LEU A 485 12.68 -18.71 18.55
C LEU A 485 14.06 -18.11 18.23
N VAL A 486 14.63 -17.40 19.20
CA VAL A 486 15.97 -16.83 19.11
C VAL A 486 17.03 -17.91 18.91
N ARG A 487 16.94 -19.04 19.60
CA ARG A 487 17.86 -20.17 19.43
C ARG A 487 17.71 -20.87 18.08
N THR A 488 16.50 -20.95 17.53
CA THR A 488 16.26 -21.52 16.20
C THR A 488 16.80 -20.63 15.08
N VAL A 489 16.73 -19.30 15.25
CA VAL A 489 17.15 -18.32 14.23
C VAL A 489 18.62 -17.94 14.37
N GLY A 490 19.12 -17.83 15.61
CA GLY A 490 20.50 -17.49 15.93
C GLY A 490 21.45 -18.64 15.64
N ARG A 491 22.44 -18.41 14.77
CA ARG A 491 23.51 -19.37 14.48
C ARG A 491 24.76 -18.97 15.27
N SER A 492 24.86 -19.41 16.53
CA SER A 492 26.07 -19.23 17.34
C SER A 492 26.41 -20.52 18.08
N GLY A 493 27.70 -20.82 18.23
CA GLY A 493 28.20 -21.93 19.05
C GLY A 493 28.44 -21.55 20.52
N ASP A 494 28.18 -20.28 20.88
CA ASP A 494 28.29 -19.75 22.25
C ASP A 494 26.88 -19.64 22.87
N GLU A 495 26.57 -20.54 23.81
CA GLU A 495 25.27 -20.59 24.50
C GLU A 495 25.03 -19.33 25.36
N ASP A 496 26.07 -18.78 25.99
CA ASP A 496 25.95 -17.58 26.83
C ASP A 496 25.66 -16.32 26.00
N ALA A 497 26.17 -16.27 24.76
CA ALA A 497 25.82 -15.22 23.81
C ALA A 497 24.37 -15.32 23.35
N LEU A 498 23.86 -16.54 23.09
CA LEU A 498 22.47 -16.77 22.68
C LEU A 498 21.48 -16.43 23.79
N ASP A 499 21.80 -16.76 25.04
CA ASP A 499 20.93 -16.44 26.18
C ASP A 499 20.84 -14.93 26.42
N ARG A 500 21.96 -14.20 26.31
CA ARG A 500 21.95 -12.72 26.36
C ARG A 500 21.15 -12.11 25.21
N LEU A 501 21.29 -12.65 24.00
CA LEU A 501 20.53 -12.20 22.83
C LEU A 501 19.03 -12.48 23.00
N ALA A 502 18.68 -13.62 23.61
CA ALA A 502 17.30 -13.98 23.87
C ALA A 502 16.63 -13.09 24.91
N ASP A 503 17.34 -12.71 25.98
CA ASP A 503 16.85 -11.74 26.96
C ASP A 503 16.70 -10.34 26.34
N GLN A 504 17.63 -9.93 25.48
CA GLN A 504 17.53 -8.68 24.72
C GLN A 504 16.34 -8.68 23.76
N ALA A 505 16.15 -9.77 23.01
CA ALA A 505 15.02 -9.92 22.09
C ALA A 505 13.69 -9.93 22.83
N TRP A 506 13.58 -10.59 23.99
CA TRP A 506 12.38 -10.55 24.85
C TRP A 506 12.08 -9.12 25.32
N ALA A 507 13.09 -8.42 25.86
CA ALA A 507 12.92 -7.06 26.36
C ALA A 507 12.54 -6.05 25.26
N ALA A 508 12.97 -6.27 24.01
CA ALA A 508 12.67 -5.38 22.89
C ALA A 508 11.35 -5.72 22.16
N SER A 509 10.95 -6.99 22.15
CA SER A 509 9.79 -7.47 21.39
C SER A 509 8.53 -7.66 22.22
N GLU A 510 8.66 -7.81 23.54
CA GLU A 510 7.58 -8.23 24.45
C GLU A 510 6.80 -9.46 23.93
N GLY A 511 7.49 -10.34 23.18
CA GLY A 511 6.90 -11.56 22.60
C GLY A 511 6.37 -11.42 21.17
N ASN A 512 6.56 -10.28 20.48
CA ASN A 512 6.26 -10.16 19.05
C ASN A 512 7.34 -10.89 18.20
N PRO A 513 6.99 -11.97 17.47
CA PRO A 513 7.96 -12.79 16.73
C PRO A 513 8.76 -12.01 15.68
N PHE A 514 8.12 -11.06 14.98
CA PHE A 514 8.80 -10.27 13.96
C PHE A 514 9.91 -9.42 14.56
N VAL A 515 9.62 -8.72 15.67
CA VAL A 515 10.60 -7.90 16.38
C VAL A 515 11.72 -8.74 16.96
N ALA A 516 11.40 -9.91 17.52
CA ALA A 516 12.40 -10.85 18.05
C ALA A 516 13.35 -11.34 16.95
N VAL A 517 12.83 -11.76 15.79
CA VAL A 517 13.64 -12.22 14.64
C VAL A 517 14.52 -11.11 14.07
N GLU A 518 13.98 -9.90 13.92
CA GLU A 518 14.76 -8.76 13.42
C GLU A 518 15.85 -8.32 14.41
N THR A 519 15.60 -8.44 15.72
CA THR A 519 16.64 -8.18 16.75
C THR A 519 17.80 -9.16 16.63
N VAL A 520 17.51 -10.45 16.39
CA VAL A 520 18.54 -11.48 16.17
C VAL A 520 19.32 -11.21 14.87
N ARG A 521 18.62 -10.82 13.79
CA ARG A 521 19.27 -10.48 12.51
C ARG A 521 20.19 -9.27 12.62
N ALA A 522 19.74 -8.20 13.27
CA ALA A 522 20.54 -7.00 13.49
C ALA A 522 21.83 -7.30 14.26
N HIS A 523 21.77 -8.23 15.23
CA HIS A 523 22.95 -8.69 15.97
C HIS A 523 23.91 -9.52 15.10
N ALA A 524 23.38 -10.41 14.24
CA ALA A 524 24.18 -11.22 13.33
C ALA A 524 24.88 -10.39 12.22
N GLU A 525 24.28 -9.28 11.81
CA GLU A 525 24.82 -8.36 10.80
C GLU A 525 25.83 -7.33 11.38
N GLY A 526 26.13 -7.40 12.68
CA GLY A 526 27.09 -6.49 13.34
C GLY A 526 26.58 -5.06 13.53
N SER A 527 25.28 -4.83 13.37
CA SER A 527 24.65 -3.52 13.49
C SER A 527 24.31 -3.22 14.96
N THR A 528 25.32 -2.98 15.79
CA THR A 528 25.14 -2.47 17.15
C THR A 528 25.17 -0.94 17.15
N VAL A 529 24.00 -0.30 17.02
CA VAL A 529 23.86 1.10 17.44
C VAL A 529 23.68 1.11 18.97
N VAL A 530 24.79 1.32 19.69
CA VAL A 530 24.78 1.51 21.14
C VAL A 530 24.63 2.99 21.46
N HIS A 531 23.52 3.39 22.09
CA HIS A 531 23.52 4.45 23.11
C HIS A 531 22.42 4.22 24.17
N GLY A 532 22.85 4.05 25.42
CA GLY A 532 22.15 4.36 26.67
C GLY A 532 20.70 3.88 26.87
N ARG A 533 20.53 2.76 27.60
CA ARG A 533 19.25 2.28 28.18
C ARG A 533 18.05 2.29 27.22
N GLY A 534 18.09 1.38 26.25
CA GLY A 534 17.01 1.09 25.32
C GLY A 534 17.60 0.71 23.97
N LEU A 535 17.37 -0.52 23.51
CA LEU A 535 17.76 -0.92 22.16
C LEU A 535 16.95 -0.12 21.14
N ALA A 536 17.63 0.46 20.15
CA ALA A 536 16.95 1.09 19.03
C ALA A 536 16.18 0.02 18.25
N ILE A 537 14.86 0.12 18.25
CA ILE A 537 13.97 -0.67 17.40
C ILE A 537 14.45 -0.52 15.94
N PRO A 538 14.77 -1.61 15.22
CA PRO A 538 15.22 -1.55 13.82
C PRO A 538 14.24 -0.76 12.93
N GLU A 539 14.72 -0.03 11.92
CA GLU A 539 13.87 0.80 11.04
C GLU A 539 12.71 0.01 10.42
N ARG A 540 12.93 -1.25 10.03
CA ARG A 540 11.88 -2.15 9.52
C ARG A 540 10.77 -2.48 10.52
N VAL A 541 11.06 -2.41 11.83
CA VAL A 541 10.05 -2.60 12.87
C VAL A 541 9.25 -1.30 13.07
N ARG A 542 9.85 -0.12 12.86
CA ARG A 542 9.11 1.15 12.86
C ARG A 542 8.15 1.29 11.68
N GLU A 543 8.45 0.68 10.55
CA GLU A 543 7.57 0.69 9.37
C GLU A 543 6.34 -0.24 9.49
N ILE A 544 6.36 -1.22 10.42
CA ILE A 544 5.32 -2.26 10.53
C ILE A 544 4.53 -2.18 11.85
N VAL A 545 5.14 -1.67 12.92
CA VAL A 545 4.53 -1.53 14.27
C VAL A 545 4.21 -0.06 14.59
N GLY A 546 4.45 0.85 13.63
CA GLY A 546 4.33 2.31 13.78
C GLY A 546 2.92 2.85 13.61
#